data_AF-A0A0C3A9U5-F1
#
_entry.id   AF-A0A0C3A9U5-F1
#
_cell.length_a   1.000
_cell.length_b   1.000
_cell.length_c   1.000
_cell.angle_alpha   90.00
_cell.angle_beta   90.00
_cell.angle_gamma   90.00
#
_symmetry.space_group_name_H-M   'P 1'
#
loop_
_entity.id
_entity.type
_entity.pdbx_description
1 polymer ?
#
loop_
_entity_poly.entity_id
_entity_poly.type
_entity_poly.pdbx_seq_one_letter_code
_entity_poly.pdbx_strand_id
1 'polypeptide(L)'
;LAWCHLRKIVTGTLLKKDYNGLSALLRCIKLPAMWSIISRTVRYQQDPRISGYWDQYRFNKDTFLSKPIEDAPKSALTLVRDVPIPSNGGTHEIEATIKLIKWRNLKDINDTYVWKEVFNNNGQFSPQYRKACLDSYRQVVGCWESVTYDQKGTPEDQDVIFSNLIQSSHSRALTSQEVFALVQAFEAWVTKTSTGFPEKLSPENIIRRPLLYGLHLSDRPEWKETHREITISVARAVEGIPKEAQEPWVWSIIMMVWLGYSGIDWDQLIREHGENIGMRGLWPSVATSWSWKAPSIPHLMGIVRVVGRLLQNEQETGPLWLFGDEERKHYKMVQAIEVFDSLVIQDRRTDLHLALVRLLLIELPHLDCLRSPAYQVDQVEWLSRVNDPCLAILGTYVCKALSPVKIEVTEGYINEHTAAIGVIKDVLYQQLDFGDPEAIWHFRARFCTHYLVETIAMVLIISCCIFSKRLRLLSACQKAQWYWGTFI
;
A
#
# COMPACT_ATOMS: atom_id res chain seq x y z
N LEU A 1 29.39 -21.55 30.77
CA LEU A 1 28.40 -22.19 29.87
C LEU A 1 28.29 -21.50 28.51
N ALA A 2 28.00 -20.19 28.46
CA ALA A 2 27.87 -19.44 27.19
C ALA A 2 29.07 -19.59 26.24
N TRP A 3 30.26 -19.40 26.80
CA TRP A 3 31.54 -19.59 26.11
C TRP A 3 31.69 -20.98 25.49
N CYS A 4 31.29 -22.03 26.21
CA CYS A 4 31.37 -23.41 25.71
C CYS A 4 30.45 -23.63 24.50
N HIS A 5 29.22 -23.10 24.53
CA HIS A 5 28.32 -23.16 23.38
C HIS A 5 28.83 -22.30 22.22
N LEU A 6 29.41 -21.14 22.48
CA LEU A 6 30.03 -20.32 21.43
C LEU A 6 31.17 -21.07 20.73
N ARG A 7 32.07 -21.71 21.50
CA ARG A 7 33.13 -22.54 20.93
C ARG A 7 32.54 -23.66 20.08
N LYS A 8 31.55 -24.40 20.58
CA LYS A 8 30.86 -25.46 19.80
C LYS A 8 30.23 -24.94 18.51
N ILE A 9 29.62 -23.75 18.52
CA ILE A 9 29.08 -23.10 17.33
C ILE A 9 30.20 -22.79 16.33
N VAL A 10 31.27 -22.13 16.79
CA VAL A 10 32.42 -21.70 15.97
C VAL A 10 33.17 -22.90 15.38
N THR A 11 33.32 -23.99 16.13
CA THR A 11 33.98 -25.23 15.66
C THR A 11 33.04 -26.14 14.87
N GLY A 12 31.74 -25.84 14.81
CA GLY A 12 30.76 -26.71 14.14
C GLY A 12 30.50 -28.04 14.87
N THR A 13 30.81 -28.13 16.16
CA THR A 13 30.64 -29.34 16.98
C THR A 13 29.38 -29.30 17.85
N LEU A 14 28.52 -28.30 17.67
CA LEU A 14 27.23 -28.21 18.35
C LEU A 14 26.29 -29.30 17.81
N LEU A 15 25.81 -30.18 18.68
CA LEU A 15 24.92 -31.28 18.32
C LEU A 15 23.46 -30.93 18.64
N LYS A 16 22.49 -31.64 18.04
CA LYS A 16 21.05 -31.45 18.34
C LYS A 16 20.71 -31.54 19.84
N LYS A 17 21.39 -32.41 20.58
CA LYS A 17 21.23 -32.52 22.05
C LYS A 17 21.61 -31.23 22.81
N ASP A 18 22.43 -30.37 22.22
CA ASP A 18 22.85 -29.10 22.81
C ASP A 18 21.84 -27.96 22.56
N TYR A 19 20.83 -28.18 21.71
CA TYR A 19 19.90 -27.14 21.25
C TYR A 19 19.07 -26.55 22.39
N ASN A 20 18.57 -27.38 23.31
CA ASN A 20 17.81 -26.91 24.48
C ASN A 20 18.69 -26.04 25.40
N GLY A 21 19.95 -26.43 25.60
CA GLY A 21 20.91 -25.65 26.40
C GLY A 21 21.20 -24.30 25.76
N LEU A 22 21.36 -24.25 24.43
CA LEU A 22 21.56 -23.00 23.69
C LEU A 22 20.33 -22.09 23.75
N SER A 23 19.12 -22.63 23.58
CA SER A 23 17.87 -21.85 23.66
C SER A 23 17.66 -21.25 25.05
N ALA A 24 17.87 -22.05 26.12
CA ALA A 24 17.81 -21.57 27.49
C ALA A 24 18.84 -20.45 27.74
N LEU A 25 20.07 -20.65 27.26
CA LEU A 25 21.13 -19.65 27.36
C LEU A 25 20.77 -18.33 26.67
N LEU A 26 20.28 -18.38 25.42
CA LEU A 26 19.86 -17.20 24.65
C LEU A 26 18.83 -16.37 25.42
N ARG A 27 17.85 -17.03 26.04
CA ARG A 27 16.84 -16.38 26.86
C ARG A 27 17.42 -15.74 28.11
N CYS A 28 18.28 -16.48 28.84
CA CYS A 28 18.90 -15.98 30.06
C CYS A 28 19.74 -14.72 29.79
N ILE A 29 20.52 -14.69 28.70
CA ILE A 29 21.39 -13.53 28.43
C ILE A 29 20.59 -12.31 27.96
N LYS A 30 19.42 -12.51 27.31
CA LYS A 30 18.53 -11.39 26.93
C LYS A 30 17.70 -10.83 28.08
N LEU A 31 17.77 -11.38 29.29
CA LEU A 31 17.11 -10.79 30.46
C LEU A 31 17.67 -9.39 30.73
N PRO A 32 16.83 -8.36 30.97
CA PRO A 32 17.30 -6.99 31.20
C PRO A 32 18.37 -6.87 32.29
N ALA A 33 18.26 -7.66 33.37
CA ALA A 33 19.25 -7.70 34.45
C ALA A 33 20.61 -8.20 33.96
N MET A 34 20.63 -9.29 33.18
CA MET A 34 21.86 -9.84 32.60
C MET A 34 22.44 -8.86 31.57
N TRP A 35 21.60 -8.27 30.72
CA TRP A 35 22.02 -7.27 29.75
C TRP A 35 22.62 -6.02 30.42
N SER A 36 22.05 -5.54 31.52
CA SER A 36 22.58 -4.42 32.31
C SER A 36 23.97 -4.72 32.87
N ILE A 37 24.22 -5.96 33.31
CA ILE A 37 25.54 -6.36 33.82
C ILE A 37 26.57 -6.35 32.68
N ILE A 38 26.21 -6.94 31.53
CA ILE A 38 27.14 -7.08 30.41
C ILE A 38 27.40 -5.72 29.75
N SER A 39 26.37 -4.89 29.52
CA SER A 39 26.49 -3.56 28.90
C SER A 39 27.34 -2.58 29.70
N ARG A 40 27.30 -2.61 31.04
CA ARG A 40 28.14 -1.72 31.88
C ARG A 40 29.64 -1.97 31.76
N THR A 41 30.03 -3.18 31.36
CA THR A 41 31.44 -3.56 31.26
C THR A 41 32.09 -3.21 29.92
N VAL A 42 31.30 -2.70 28.97
CA VAL A 42 31.73 -2.53 27.57
C VAL A 42 31.24 -1.18 27.05
N ARG A 43 32.14 -0.30 26.59
CA ARG A 43 31.75 0.89 25.80
C ARG A 43 31.47 0.44 24.37
N TYR A 44 30.20 0.35 23.99
CA TYR A 44 29.78 -0.12 22.66
C TYR A 44 28.94 0.92 21.93
N GLN A 45 28.96 0.89 20.60
CA GLN A 45 28.02 1.68 19.79
C GLN A 45 26.62 1.12 20.02
N GLN A 46 25.67 1.98 20.36
CA GLN A 46 24.30 1.54 20.68
C GLN A 46 23.34 1.70 19.50
N ASP A 47 23.73 2.47 18.49
CA ASP A 47 22.89 2.75 17.34
C ASP A 47 23.04 1.66 16.26
N PRO A 48 22.04 0.78 16.05
CA PRO A 48 22.10 -0.27 15.04
C PRO A 48 22.03 0.24 13.61
N ARG A 49 21.99 1.56 13.37
CA ARG A 49 22.00 2.18 12.04
C ARG A 49 23.40 2.47 11.51
N ILE A 50 24.42 2.37 12.36
CA ILE A 50 25.81 2.70 12.01
C ILE A 50 26.57 1.39 11.75
N SER A 51 27.29 1.25 10.63
CA SER A 51 28.08 0.04 10.31
C SER A 51 28.95 -0.43 11.48
N GLY A 52 29.59 0.51 12.17
CA GLY A 52 30.40 0.24 13.36
C GLY A 52 29.66 -0.53 14.47
N TYR A 53 28.34 -0.41 14.60
CA TYR A 53 27.55 -1.25 15.52
C TYR A 53 27.66 -2.74 15.17
N TRP A 54 27.52 -3.04 13.89
CA TRP A 54 27.54 -4.39 13.35
C TRP A 54 28.95 -4.97 13.23
N ASP A 55 29.97 -4.14 13.10
CA ASP A 55 31.36 -4.61 13.01
C ASP A 55 32.04 -4.81 14.38
N GLN A 56 31.47 -4.22 15.43
CA GLN A 56 32.01 -4.31 16.79
C GLN A 56 32.13 -5.74 17.32
N TYR A 57 33.25 -6.04 17.97
CA TYR A 57 33.53 -7.30 18.65
C TYR A 57 33.47 -8.55 17.77
N ARG A 58 33.58 -8.39 16.44
CA ARG A 58 33.91 -9.50 15.55
C ARG A 58 35.27 -10.08 15.91
N PHE A 59 35.45 -11.36 15.60
CA PHE A 59 36.70 -12.04 15.86
C PHE A 59 37.02 -13.00 14.71
N ASN A 60 38.32 -13.10 14.42
CA ASN A 60 38.82 -14.18 13.60
C ASN A 60 38.64 -15.51 14.36
N LYS A 61 38.19 -16.55 13.65
CA LYS A 61 37.96 -17.89 14.19
C LYS A 61 39.19 -18.41 14.95
N ASP A 62 40.38 -18.28 14.38
CA ASP A 62 41.60 -18.85 14.93
C ASP A 62 42.01 -18.09 16.21
N THR A 63 41.92 -16.77 16.17
CA THR A 63 42.18 -15.90 17.34
C THR A 63 41.16 -16.14 18.47
N PHE A 64 39.91 -16.45 18.14
CA PHE A 64 38.90 -16.74 19.16
C PHE A 64 39.14 -18.07 19.85
N LEU A 65 39.54 -19.11 19.10
CA LEU A 65 39.80 -20.43 19.66
C LEU A 65 41.02 -20.47 20.59
N SER A 66 41.95 -19.52 20.43
CA SER A 66 43.13 -19.35 21.29
C SER A 66 42.91 -18.47 22.52
N LYS A 67 41.76 -17.80 22.66
CA LYS A 67 41.51 -16.87 23.78
C LYS A 67 41.20 -17.59 25.10
N PRO A 68 41.70 -17.07 26.24
CA PRO A 68 41.37 -17.60 27.56
C PRO A 68 39.89 -17.31 27.92
N ILE A 69 39.34 -18.11 28.84
CA ILE A 69 37.96 -17.97 29.33
C ILE A 69 37.69 -16.61 29.97
N GLU A 70 38.72 -15.89 30.41
CA GLU A 70 38.59 -14.57 31.04
C GLU A 70 38.01 -13.51 30.10
N ASP A 71 38.13 -13.68 28.78
CA ASP A 71 37.47 -12.84 27.75
C ASP A 71 35.98 -13.21 27.53
N ALA A 72 35.48 -14.25 28.19
CA ALA A 72 34.14 -14.80 27.98
C ALA A 72 32.98 -13.82 28.17
N PRO A 73 33.01 -12.82 29.07
CA PRO A 73 31.90 -11.88 29.22
C PRO A 73 31.63 -11.07 27.94
N LYS A 74 32.69 -10.60 27.27
CA LYS A 74 32.60 -9.88 25.99
C LYS A 74 32.03 -10.79 24.91
N SER A 75 32.49 -12.04 24.87
CA SER A 75 32.02 -13.01 23.88
C SER A 75 30.62 -13.57 24.15
N ALA A 76 30.16 -13.56 25.40
CA ALA A 76 28.79 -13.91 25.75
C ALA A 76 27.79 -12.83 25.27
N LEU A 77 28.17 -11.54 25.33
CA LEU A 77 27.44 -10.46 24.66
C LEU A 77 27.31 -10.78 23.16
N THR A 78 28.42 -11.17 22.52
CA THR A 78 28.46 -11.41 21.07
C THR A 78 27.66 -12.64 20.63
N LEU A 79 27.43 -13.62 21.51
CA LEU A 79 26.60 -14.80 21.20
C LEU A 79 25.11 -14.47 21.04
N VAL A 80 24.59 -13.42 21.70
CA VAL A 80 23.15 -13.15 21.71
C VAL A 80 22.74 -11.80 21.15
N ARG A 81 23.71 -10.92 20.88
CA ARG A 81 23.44 -9.57 20.39
C ARG A 81 22.80 -9.66 19.01
N ASP A 82 21.65 -9.01 18.85
CA ASP A 82 20.89 -8.88 17.59
C ASP A 82 20.37 -10.17 16.95
N VAL A 83 20.57 -11.34 17.56
CA VAL A 83 20.03 -12.61 17.05
C VAL A 83 18.64 -12.89 17.62
N PRO A 84 17.66 -13.33 16.81
CA PRO A 84 16.35 -13.76 17.27
C PRO A 84 16.42 -14.89 18.31
N ILE A 85 15.48 -14.93 19.25
CA ILE A 85 15.39 -16.01 20.26
C ILE A 85 14.48 -17.12 19.72
N PRO A 86 14.97 -18.35 19.56
CA PRO A 86 14.14 -19.46 19.12
C PRO A 86 13.07 -19.84 20.15
N SER A 87 11.89 -20.19 19.63
CA SER A 87 10.80 -20.78 20.39
C SER A 87 11.18 -22.17 20.93
N ASN A 88 10.40 -22.67 21.89
CA ASN A 88 10.64 -23.99 22.49
C ASN A 88 10.45 -25.09 21.44
N GLY A 89 11.50 -25.88 21.19
CA GLY A 89 11.44 -27.03 20.29
C GLY A 89 11.60 -26.72 18.79
N GLY A 90 11.75 -25.45 18.42
CA GLY A 90 11.95 -25.03 17.03
C GLY A 90 13.34 -25.37 16.49
N THR A 91 13.54 -26.58 15.96
CA THR A 91 14.85 -27.01 15.41
C THR A 91 15.35 -26.06 14.31
N HIS A 92 14.48 -25.67 13.37
CA HIS A 92 14.82 -24.76 12.28
C HIS A 92 15.15 -23.35 12.76
N GLU A 93 14.47 -22.86 13.80
CA GLU A 93 14.77 -21.56 14.40
C GLU A 93 16.12 -21.57 15.12
N ILE A 94 16.46 -22.66 15.82
CA ILE A 94 17.77 -22.81 16.47
C ILE A 94 18.88 -22.86 15.43
N GLU A 95 18.68 -23.61 14.33
CA GLU A 95 19.63 -23.66 13.21
C GLU A 95 19.83 -22.29 12.56
N ALA A 96 18.74 -21.56 12.29
CA ALA A 96 18.80 -20.18 11.82
C ALA A 96 19.52 -19.27 12.81
N THR A 97 19.26 -19.41 14.11
CA THR A 97 19.92 -18.62 15.16
C THR A 97 21.43 -18.89 15.15
N ILE A 98 21.85 -20.15 15.06
CA ILE A 98 23.27 -20.53 14.99
C ILE A 98 23.95 -19.90 13.77
N LYS A 99 23.28 -19.90 12.62
CA LYS A 99 23.78 -19.25 11.40
C LYS A 99 23.95 -17.75 11.60
N LEU A 100 22.96 -17.08 12.18
CA LEU A 100 23.02 -15.65 12.49
C LEU A 100 24.11 -15.32 13.52
N ILE A 101 24.31 -16.17 14.54
CA ILE A 101 25.43 -16.04 15.47
C ILE A 101 26.75 -16.11 14.71
N LYS A 102 26.95 -17.11 13.84
CA LYS A 102 28.18 -17.22 13.04
C LYS A 102 28.38 -15.99 12.16
N TRP A 103 27.35 -15.58 11.42
CA TRP A 103 27.41 -14.41 10.56
C TRP A 103 27.81 -13.15 11.33
N ARG A 104 27.10 -12.86 12.43
CA ARG A 104 27.33 -11.66 13.26
C ARG A 104 28.74 -11.54 13.81
N ASN A 105 29.39 -12.68 14.07
CA ASN A 105 30.62 -12.79 14.84
C ASN A 105 31.87 -13.10 14.01
N LEU A 106 31.73 -13.95 12.99
CA LEU A 106 32.84 -14.51 12.21
C LEU A 106 32.91 -13.98 10.79
N LYS A 107 31.76 -13.56 10.24
CA LYS A 107 31.65 -13.18 8.83
C LYS A 107 31.55 -11.66 8.69
N ASP A 108 31.75 -11.20 7.47
CA ASP A 108 31.46 -9.82 7.09
C ASP A 108 29.93 -9.56 7.14
N ILE A 109 29.50 -8.38 7.59
CA ILE A 109 28.08 -7.95 7.56
C ILE A 109 27.51 -8.07 6.16
N ASN A 110 28.40 -7.89 5.19
CA ASN A 110 28.18 -7.94 3.77
C ASN A 110 27.83 -9.32 3.24
N ASP A 111 28.06 -10.39 4.01
CA ASP A 111 27.64 -11.72 3.63
C ASP A 111 26.11 -11.87 3.75
N THR A 112 25.43 -11.59 2.65
CA THR A 112 23.98 -11.72 2.49
C THR A 112 23.50 -13.16 2.40
N TYR A 113 24.41 -14.12 2.13
CA TYR A 113 24.06 -15.53 1.96
C TYR A 113 23.39 -16.12 3.20
N VAL A 114 23.79 -15.66 4.40
CA VAL A 114 23.16 -16.14 5.65
C VAL A 114 21.67 -15.83 5.68
N TRP A 115 21.28 -14.64 5.20
CA TRP A 115 19.90 -14.17 5.25
C TRP A 115 19.06 -14.90 4.23
N LYS A 116 19.64 -15.20 3.05
CA LYS A 116 19.04 -16.10 2.06
C LYS A 116 18.73 -17.48 2.65
N GLU A 117 19.68 -18.09 3.36
CA GLU A 117 19.46 -19.39 4.00
C GLU A 117 18.44 -19.35 5.15
N VAL A 118 18.45 -18.27 5.94
CA VAL A 118 17.49 -18.06 7.04
C VAL A 118 16.08 -17.95 6.47
N PHE A 119 15.86 -17.09 5.48
CA PHE A 119 14.54 -16.87 4.91
C PHE A 119 14.07 -17.99 3.96
N ASN A 120 14.95 -18.90 3.53
CA ASN A 120 14.53 -20.13 2.85
C ASN A 120 13.63 -21.03 3.74
N ASN A 121 13.75 -20.91 5.06
CA ASN A 121 12.95 -21.67 6.02
C ASN A 121 11.85 -20.82 6.68
N ASN A 122 11.53 -19.65 6.13
CA ASN A 122 10.66 -18.67 6.78
C ASN A 122 9.26 -19.22 7.12
N GLY A 123 8.73 -20.11 6.28
CA GLY A 123 7.44 -20.77 6.50
C GLY A 123 7.40 -21.69 7.74
N GLN A 124 8.56 -22.12 8.24
CA GLN A 124 8.68 -23.04 9.39
C GLN A 124 8.93 -22.31 10.72
N PHE A 125 9.10 -20.99 10.68
CA PHE A 125 9.32 -20.18 11.88
C PHE A 125 8.00 -19.83 12.58
N SER A 126 8.06 -19.72 13.90
CA SER A 126 7.02 -19.08 14.69
C SER A 126 6.90 -17.60 14.30
N PRO A 127 5.70 -16.99 14.46
CA PRO A 127 5.49 -15.57 14.16
C PRO A 127 6.49 -14.66 14.88
N GLN A 128 6.77 -14.95 16.16
CA GLN A 128 7.66 -14.13 16.98
C GLN A 128 9.11 -14.20 16.47
N TYR A 129 9.58 -15.40 16.11
CA TYR A 129 10.93 -15.57 15.57
C TYR A 129 11.06 -14.93 14.19
N ARG A 130 10.08 -15.16 13.31
CA ARG A 130 10.02 -14.57 11.96
C ARG A 130 10.07 -13.04 12.02
N LYS A 131 9.22 -12.44 12.85
CA LYS A 131 9.22 -11.00 13.07
C LYS A 131 10.60 -10.51 13.54
N ALA A 132 11.19 -11.17 14.53
CA ALA A 132 12.51 -10.79 15.03
C ALA A 132 13.61 -10.92 13.95
N CYS A 133 13.57 -11.95 13.10
CA CYS A 133 14.47 -12.08 11.94
C CYS A 133 14.32 -10.90 10.99
N LEU A 134 13.08 -10.53 10.66
CA LEU A 134 12.80 -9.45 9.72
C LEU A 134 13.16 -8.07 10.29
N ASP A 135 12.92 -7.84 11.58
CA ASP A 135 13.36 -6.64 12.28
C ASP A 135 14.89 -6.50 12.28
N SER A 136 15.62 -7.58 12.59
CA SER A 136 17.09 -7.58 12.50
C SER A 136 17.56 -7.37 11.07
N TYR A 137 16.95 -8.04 10.09
CA TYR A 137 17.31 -7.90 8.68
C TYR A 137 17.11 -6.48 8.17
N ARG A 138 15.96 -5.87 8.49
CA ARG A 138 15.67 -4.46 8.20
C ARG A 138 16.77 -3.55 8.71
N GLN A 139 17.20 -3.72 9.97
CA GLN A 139 18.27 -2.89 10.53
C GLN A 139 19.60 -3.05 9.79
N VAL A 140 19.94 -4.28 9.41
CA VAL A 140 21.17 -4.59 8.66
C VAL A 140 21.16 -3.93 7.28
N VAL A 141 20.07 -4.11 6.52
CA VAL A 141 19.90 -3.50 5.20
C VAL A 141 19.95 -1.97 5.30
N GLY A 142 19.36 -1.40 6.34
CA GLY A 142 19.41 0.03 6.63
C GLY A 142 20.78 0.58 7.00
N CYS A 143 21.83 -0.23 7.12
CA CYS A 143 23.20 0.27 7.34
C CYS A 143 24.04 0.35 6.06
N TRP A 144 23.53 -0.11 4.92
CA TRP A 144 24.34 -0.28 3.71
C TRP A 144 24.82 1.01 3.02
N GLU A 145 24.29 2.18 3.36
CA GLU A 145 24.91 3.46 2.95
C GLU A 145 26.33 3.60 3.48
N SER A 146 26.59 3.06 4.67
CA SER A 146 27.89 3.16 5.34
C SER A 146 28.87 2.05 4.94
N VAL A 147 28.48 1.18 4.01
CA VAL A 147 29.30 0.08 3.47
C VAL A 147 29.83 0.48 2.09
N THR A 148 31.14 0.39 1.91
CA THR A 148 31.83 0.70 0.65
C THR A 148 31.32 -0.19 -0.51
N TYR A 149 31.20 0.41 -1.70
CA TYR A 149 30.56 -0.17 -2.89
C TYR A 149 31.08 -1.57 -3.28
N ASP A 150 32.35 -1.86 -3.04
CA ASP A 150 33.01 -3.13 -3.42
C ASP A 150 32.60 -4.34 -2.56
N GLN A 151 31.83 -4.12 -1.50
CA GLN A 151 31.49 -5.14 -0.52
C GLN A 151 29.98 -5.43 -0.44
N LYS A 152 29.16 -4.86 -1.32
CA LYS A 152 27.72 -5.17 -1.31
C LYS A 152 27.56 -6.57 -1.90
N GLY A 153 26.98 -7.51 -1.13
CA GLY A 153 26.63 -8.85 -1.63
C GLY A 153 25.94 -8.77 -3.00
N THR A 154 26.03 -9.82 -3.80
CA THR A 154 25.57 -9.74 -5.19
C THR A 154 24.06 -9.41 -5.21
N PRO A 155 23.59 -8.45 -6.04
CA PRO A 155 22.19 -8.04 -6.06
C PRO A 155 21.20 -9.20 -6.15
N GLU A 156 21.60 -10.30 -6.78
CA GLU A 156 20.82 -11.51 -6.94
C GLU A 156 20.49 -12.20 -5.62
N ASP A 157 21.37 -12.16 -4.62
CA ASP A 157 21.10 -12.77 -3.31
C ASP A 157 20.02 -11.99 -2.55
N GLN A 158 19.99 -10.67 -2.71
CA GLN A 158 18.97 -9.79 -2.12
C GLN A 158 17.61 -10.02 -2.75
N ASP A 159 17.56 -10.10 -4.07
CA ASP A 159 16.34 -10.35 -4.81
C ASP A 159 15.74 -11.73 -4.44
N VAL A 160 16.59 -12.74 -4.20
CA VAL A 160 16.14 -14.05 -3.69
C VAL A 160 15.59 -13.94 -2.26
N ILE A 161 16.20 -13.12 -1.39
CA ILE A 161 15.68 -12.91 -0.02
C ILE A 161 14.27 -12.33 -0.06
N PHE A 162 14.05 -11.27 -0.83
CA PHE A 162 12.72 -10.66 -0.95
C PHE A 162 11.71 -11.62 -1.61
N SER A 163 12.14 -12.39 -2.62
CA SER A 163 11.31 -13.42 -3.24
C SER A 163 10.86 -14.48 -2.23
N ASN A 164 11.77 -14.99 -1.40
CA ASN A 164 11.44 -15.96 -0.35
C ASN A 164 10.49 -15.38 0.71
N LEU A 165 10.72 -14.12 1.11
CA LEU A 165 9.85 -13.40 2.05
C LEU A 165 8.43 -13.24 1.49
N ILE A 166 8.31 -12.84 0.22
CA ILE A 166 7.02 -12.71 -0.46
C ILE A 166 6.33 -14.06 -0.62
N GLN A 167 7.03 -15.08 -1.11
CA GLN A 167 6.44 -16.41 -1.30
C GLN A 167 5.90 -16.98 0.03
N SER A 168 6.63 -16.73 1.13
CA SER A 168 6.15 -17.12 2.46
C SER A 168 4.91 -16.34 2.92
N SER A 169 4.71 -15.12 2.43
CA SER A 169 3.51 -14.31 2.73
C SER A 169 2.25 -14.87 2.07
N HIS A 170 2.40 -15.59 0.96
CA HIS A 170 1.28 -16.23 0.26
C HIS A 170 0.74 -17.44 1.02
N SER A 171 1.63 -18.23 1.64
CA SER A 171 1.23 -19.39 2.44
C SER A 171 0.78 -19.01 3.86
N ARG A 172 1.25 -17.87 4.37
CA ARG A 172 0.91 -17.39 5.71
C ARG A 172 0.86 -15.87 5.76
N ALA A 173 -0.31 -15.34 6.09
CA ALA A 173 -0.51 -13.91 6.28
C ALA A 173 0.59 -13.31 7.18
N LEU A 174 1.18 -12.22 6.72
CA LEU A 174 2.11 -11.42 7.49
C LEU A 174 1.30 -10.53 8.44
N THR A 175 1.77 -10.42 9.69
CA THR A 175 1.24 -9.40 10.59
C THR A 175 1.59 -8.01 10.05
N SER A 176 0.83 -6.97 10.42
CA SER A 176 1.11 -5.62 9.93
C SER A 176 2.55 -5.20 10.24
N GLN A 177 3.05 -5.50 11.44
CA GLN A 177 4.45 -5.23 11.82
C GLN A 177 5.48 -5.91 10.89
N GLU A 178 5.23 -7.16 10.49
CA GLU A 178 6.11 -7.87 9.56
C GLU A 178 6.05 -7.26 8.16
N VAL A 179 4.85 -6.96 7.64
CA VAL A 179 4.72 -6.31 6.33
C VAL A 179 5.45 -4.98 6.31
N PHE A 180 5.35 -4.17 7.36
CA PHE A 180 6.03 -2.89 7.40
C PHE A 180 7.54 -3.01 7.51
N ALA A 181 8.04 -4.00 8.26
CA ALA A 181 9.47 -4.28 8.29
C ALA A 181 9.98 -4.73 6.90
N LEU A 182 9.17 -5.49 6.15
CA LEU A 182 9.45 -5.88 4.78
C LEU A 182 9.49 -4.66 3.83
N VAL A 183 8.50 -3.77 3.89
CA VAL A 183 8.46 -2.54 3.07
C VAL A 183 9.71 -1.70 3.33
N GLN A 184 10.06 -1.47 4.59
CA GLN A 184 11.20 -0.64 4.96
C GLN A 184 12.54 -1.27 4.58
N ALA A 185 12.68 -2.59 4.74
CA ALA A 185 13.86 -3.31 4.27
C ALA A 185 13.98 -3.20 2.75
N PHE A 186 12.87 -3.35 2.02
CA PHE A 186 12.86 -3.27 0.57
C PHE A 186 13.16 -1.85 0.07
N GLU A 187 12.58 -0.83 0.69
CA GLU A 187 12.89 0.57 0.39
C GLU A 187 14.39 0.86 0.58
N ALA A 188 14.95 0.48 1.73
CA ALA A 188 16.37 0.68 2.02
C ALA A 188 17.27 -0.08 1.03
N TRP A 189 16.87 -1.28 0.62
CA TRP A 189 17.57 -2.04 -0.43
C TRP A 189 17.51 -1.34 -1.79
N VAL A 190 16.32 -0.93 -2.24
CA VAL A 190 16.11 -0.32 -3.56
C VAL A 190 16.81 1.03 -3.67
N THR A 191 16.61 1.89 -2.66
CA THR A 191 17.19 3.24 -2.64
C THR A 191 18.67 3.27 -2.27
N LYS A 192 19.20 2.15 -1.76
CA LYS A 192 20.53 2.07 -1.12
C LYS A 192 20.69 3.11 -0.01
N THR A 193 19.60 3.55 0.62
CA THR A 193 19.61 4.66 1.56
C THR A 193 19.02 4.35 2.93
N SER A 194 19.55 4.98 3.98
CA SER A 194 19.05 4.87 5.35
C SER A 194 18.43 6.19 5.78
N THR A 195 17.11 6.22 5.85
CA THR A 195 16.39 7.36 6.45
C THR A 195 16.22 7.18 7.96
N GLY A 196 16.75 6.10 8.54
CA GLY A 196 16.32 5.53 9.82
C GLY A 196 15.02 4.74 9.67
N PHE A 197 14.64 3.99 10.69
CA PHE A 197 13.35 3.32 10.74
C PHE A 197 12.52 3.98 11.84
N PRO A 198 11.40 4.64 11.52
CA PRO A 198 10.55 5.21 12.56
C PRO A 198 10.05 4.08 13.46
N GLU A 199 10.12 4.27 14.77
CA GLU A 199 9.59 3.31 15.75
C GLU A 199 8.06 3.22 15.66
N LYS A 200 7.41 4.32 15.23
CA LYS A 200 5.96 4.40 15.07
C LYS A 200 5.54 4.28 13.61
N LEU A 201 4.62 3.35 13.39
CA LEU A 201 3.96 3.15 12.10
C LEU A 201 3.07 4.34 11.77
N SER A 202 3.26 4.91 10.58
CA SER A 202 2.37 5.91 10.03
C SER A 202 2.23 5.71 8.52
N PRO A 203 1.02 5.84 7.98
CA PRO A 203 0.79 5.74 6.54
C PRO A 203 1.65 6.70 5.74
N GLU A 204 1.90 7.91 6.25
CA GLU A 204 2.71 8.95 5.60
C GLU A 204 4.19 8.57 5.43
N ASN A 205 4.68 7.61 6.21
CA ASN A 205 6.07 7.16 6.22
C ASN A 205 6.22 5.69 5.84
N ILE A 206 5.25 5.09 5.12
CA ILE A 206 5.39 3.70 4.67
C ILE A 206 6.56 3.55 3.69
N ILE A 207 6.75 4.54 2.80
CA ILE A 207 7.90 4.76 1.94
C ILE A 207 8.34 6.20 2.18
N ARG A 208 9.59 6.38 2.60
CA ARG A 208 10.13 7.66 3.07
C ARG A 208 10.79 8.47 1.96
N ARG A 209 11.32 7.80 0.93
CA ARG A 209 11.94 8.40 -0.26
C ARG A 209 11.21 7.92 -1.52
N PRO A 210 9.93 8.27 -1.69
CA PRO A 210 9.10 7.77 -2.78
C PRO A 210 9.69 8.05 -4.16
N LEU A 211 10.33 9.21 -4.38
CA LEU A 211 10.92 9.55 -5.68
C LEU A 211 12.13 8.68 -6.04
N LEU A 212 13.12 8.57 -5.14
CA LEU A 212 14.28 7.69 -5.35
C LEU A 212 13.85 6.23 -5.48
N TYR A 213 12.86 5.82 -4.67
CA TYR A 213 12.30 4.48 -4.75
C TYR A 213 11.65 4.22 -6.12
N GLY A 214 10.80 5.13 -6.61
CA GLY A 214 10.15 5.03 -7.93
C GLY A 214 11.13 5.05 -9.10
N LEU A 215 12.16 5.91 -9.03
CA LEU A 215 13.26 5.96 -10.01
C LEU A 215 13.93 4.59 -10.14
N HIS A 216 14.39 4.03 -9.02
CA HIS A 216 15.07 2.74 -9.00
C HIS A 216 14.17 1.55 -9.35
N LEU A 217 12.88 1.59 -8.95
CA LEU A 217 11.90 0.61 -9.43
C LEU A 217 11.76 0.66 -10.95
N SER A 218 11.84 1.84 -11.56
CA SER A 218 11.68 2.00 -13.00
C SER A 218 12.83 1.38 -13.79
N ASP A 219 14.05 1.42 -13.24
CA ASP A 219 15.26 0.85 -13.82
C ASP A 219 15.29 -0.69 -13.80
N ARG A 220 14.56 -1.33 -12.87
CA ARG A 220 14.60 -2.79 -12.66
C ARG A 220 13.22 -3.45 -12.67
N PRO A 221 12.82 -4.09 -13.78
CA PRO A 221 11.52 -4.76 -13.90
C PRO A 221 11.23 -5.80 -12.82
N GLU A 222 12.24 -6.57 -12.39
CA GLU A 222 12.14 -7.57 -11.31
C GLU A 222 11.71 -6.97 -9.97
N TRP A 223 12.14 -5.74 -9.67
CA TRP A 223 11.75 -5.03 -8.46
C TRP A 223 10.29 -4.55 -8.50
N LYS A 224 9.74 -4.28 -9.68
CA LYS A 224 8.33 -3.92 -9.83
C LYS A 224 7.42 -5.07 -9.39
N GLU A 225 7.81 -6.31 -9.69
CA GLU A 225 7.03 -7.48 -9.27
C GLU A 225 7.06 -7.68 -7.76
N THR A 226 8.26 -7.60 -7.18
CA THR A 226 8.46 -7.64 -5.72
C THR A 226 7.67 -6.53 -5.02
N HIS A 227 7.70 -5.32 -5.58
CA HIS A 227 6.96 -4.18 -5.08
C HIS A 227 5.43 -4.41 -5.10
N ARG A 228 4.87 -4.95 -6.19
CA ARG A 228 3.43 -5.25 -6.29
C ARG A 228 2.96 -6.22 -5.21
N GLU A 229 3.74 -7.27 -4.99
CA GLU A 229 3.48 -8.28 -3.97
C GLU A 229 3.56 -7.72 -2.54
N ILE A 230 4.49 -6.80 -2.30
CA ILE A 230 4.55 -6.04 -1.06
C ILE A 230 3.30 -5.15 -0.93
N THR A 231 2.89 -4.44 -1.98
CA THR A 231 1.73 -3.55 -1.97
C THR A 231 0.42 -4.29 -1.63
N ILE A 232 0.17 -5.46 -2.23
CA ILE A 232 -1.01 -6.26 -1.86
C ILE A 232 -0.91 -6.81 -0.43
N SER A 233 0.30 -7.14 0.04
CA SER A 233 0.53 -7.56 1.42
C SER A 233 0.23 -6.42 2.41
N VAL A 234 0.62 -5.19 2.09
CA VAL A 234 0.25 -3.98 2.85
C VAL A 234 -1.25 -3.81 2.88
N ALA A 235 -1.92 -3.90 1.73
CA ALA A 235 -3.36 -3.76 1.66
C ALA A 235 -4.07 -4.74 2.61
N ARG A 236 -3.70 -6.02 2.56
CA ARG A 236 -4.26 -7.06 3.46
C ARG A 236 -3.95 -6.80 4.93
N ALA A 237 -2.73 -6.36 5.24
CA ALA A 237 -2.35 -6.07 6.63
C ALA A 237 -3.11 -4.89 7.25
N VAL A 238 -3.60 -3.95 6.43
CA VAL A 238 -4.40 -2.82 6.88
C VAL A 238 -5.80 -3.24 7.32
N GLU A 239 -6.34 -4.36 6.82
CA GLU A 239 -7.62 -4.92 7.29
C GLU A 239 -7.60 -5.26 8.80
N GLY A 240 -6.41 -5.51 9.36
CA GLY A 240 -6.21 -5.76 10.79
C GLY A 240 -6.02 -4.52 11.65
N ILE A 241 -5.96 -3.31 11.06
CA ILE A 241 -5.82 -2.03 11.78
C ILE A 241 -7.22 -1.54 12.21
N PRO A 242 -7.38 -0.85 13.36
CA PRO A 242 -8.67 -0.26 13.76
C PRO A 242 -9.26 0.65 12.68
N LYS A 243 -10.58 0.57 12.47
CA LYS A 243 -11.30 1.23 11.35
C LYS A 243 -11.02 2.73 11.26
N GLU A 244 -11.02 3.42 12.41
CA GLU A 244 -10.73 4.84 12.55
C GLU A 244 -9.32 5.24 12.08
N ALA A 245 -8.40 4.28 11.96
CA ALA A 245 -7.05 4.50 11.50
C ALA A 245 -6.80 3.97 10.08
N GLN A 246 -7.77 3.34 9.41
CA GLN A 246 -7.60 2.69 8.09
C GLN A 246 -7.56 3.69 6.93
N GLU A 247 -8.33 4.78 6.98
CA GLU A 247 -8.45 5.74 5.87
C GLU A 247 -7.09 6.25 5.37
N PRO A 248 -6.17 6.75 6.22
CA PRO A 248 -4.89 7.26 5.75
C PRO A 248 -4.03 6.18 5.06
N TRP A 249 -4.25 4.90 5.35
CA TRP A 249 -3.55 3.80 4.69
C TRP A 249 -4.07 3.49 3.30
N VAL A 250 -5.35 3.71 3.02
CA VAL A 250 -5.90 3.57 1.67
C VAL A 250 -5.09 4.43 0.71
N TRP A 251 -4.89 5.68 1.09
CA TRP A 251 -4.10 6.64 0.33
C TRP A 251 -2.65 6.17 0.13
N SER A 252 -1.98 5.65 1.17
CA SER A 252 -0.63 5.11 1.05
C SER A 252 -0.54 3.88 0.14
N ILE A 253 -1.54 2.99 0.17
CA ILE A 253 -1.62 1.81 -0.71
C ILE A 253 -1.74 2.25 -2.17
N ILE A 254 -2.58 3.26 -2.44
CA ILE A 254 -2.74 3.83 -3.78
C ILE A 254 -1.44 4.44 -4.27
N MET A 255 -0.76 5.20 -3.40
CA MET A 255 0.57 5.72 -3.71
C MET A 255 1.59 4.65 -4.01
N MET A 256 1.59 3.55 -3.24
CA MET A 256 2.44 2.42 -3.54
C MET A 256 2.16 1.87 -4.93
N VAL A 257 0.90 1.61 -5.30
CA VAL A 257 0.54 1.19 -6.68
C VAL A 257 1.14 2.13 -7.73
N TRP A 258 1.09 3.44 -7.47
CA TRP A 258 1.62 4.45 -8.38
C TRP A 258 3.15 4.43 -8.49
N LEU A 259 3.88 4.18 -7.40
CA LEU A 259 5.34 4.08 -7.44
C LEU A 259 5.86 2.95 -8.35
N GLY A 260 5.06 1.89 -8.55
CA GLY A 260 5.36 0.81 -9.49
C GLY A 260 5.06 1.13 -10.96
N TYR A 261 4.51 2.30 -11.27
CA TYR A 261 4.05 2.67 -12.60
C TYR A 261 5.19 3.15 -13.52
N SER A 262 5.14 2.76 -14.80
CA SER A 262 6.27 2.90 -15.76
C SER A 262 6.10 4.07 -16.75
N GLY A 263 5.62 5.23 -16.32
CA GLY A 263 5.36 6.36 -17.22
C GLY A 263 5.62 7.72 -16.61
N ILE A 264 6.45 7.76 -15.57
CA ILE A 264 6.68 8.93 -14.74
C ILE A 264 8.10 9.40 -14.99
N ASP A 265 8.27 10.68 -15.26
CA ASP A 265 9.59 11.31 -15.31
C ASP A 265 10.05 11.58 -13.87
N TRP A 266 10.62 10.55 -13.24
CA TRP A 266 11.11 10.62 -11.87
C TRP A 266 12.20 11.68 -11.70
N ASP A 267 13.06 11.85 -12.71
CA ASP A 267 14.13 12.85 -12.68
C ASP A 267 13.56 14.28 -12.66
N GLN A 268 12.50 14.53 -13.44
CA GLN A 268 11.78 15.80 -13.39
C GLN A 268 11.18 16.04 -12.01
N LEU A 269 10.49 15.06 -11.44
CA LEU A 269 9.88 15.21 -10.12
C LEU A 269 10.92 15.42 -9.02
N ILE A 270 12.08 14.76 -9.10
CA ILE A 270 13.21 14.99 -8.17
C ILE A 270 13.72 16.43 -8.28
N ARG A 271 13.86 16.97 -9.50
CA ARG A 271 14.28 18.37 -9.71
C ARG A 271 13.26 19.37 -9.16
N GLU A 272 11.97 19.10 -9.30
CA GLU A 272 10.89 20.01 -8.90
C GLU A 272 10.63 20.00 -7.39
N HIS A 273 10.73 18.84 -6.75
CA HIS A 273 10.28 18.65 -5.36
C HIS A 273 11.40 18.29 -4.37
N GLY A 274 12.57 17.89 -4.88
CA GLY A 274 13.65 17.33 -4.08
C GLY A 274 13.43 15.87 -3.67
N GLU A 275 14.51 15.16 -3.40
CA GLU A 275 14.52 13.71 -3.11
C GLU A 275 13.75 13.30 -1.84
N ASN A 276 13.59 14.23 -0.90
CA ASN A 276 13.03 13.96 0.43
C ASN A 276 11.55 14.34 0.57
N ILE A 277 10.84 14.54 -0.55
CA ILE A 277 9.40 14.78 -0.51
C ILE A 277 8.69 13.54 0.05
N GLY A 278 7.91 13.75 1.12
CA GLY A 278 7.05 12.68 1.65
C GLY A 278 5.94 12.35 0.66
N MET A 279 5.36 11.14 0.76
CA MET A 279 4.38 10.70 -0.22
C MET A 279 3.21 11.70 -0.36
N ARG A 280 2.71 12.29 0.76
CA ARG A 280 1.55 13.21 0.73
C ARG A 280 1.85 14.47 -0.09
N GLY A 281 3.06 15.01 0.03
CA GLY A 281 3.49 16.17 -0.75
C GLY A 281 3.69 15.82 -2.22
N LEU A 282 4.09 14.59 -2.52
CA LEU A 282 4.28 14.12 -3.87
C LEU A 282 2.97 13.99 -4.63
N TRP A 283 1.87 13.69 -3.92
CA TRP A 283 0.55 13.38 -4.48
C TRP A 283 0.05 14.24 -5.65
N PRO A 284 0.04 15.59 -5.54
CA PRO A 284 -0.55 16.43 -6.57
C PRO A 284 0.19 16.30 -7.91
N SER A 285 1.51 16.13 -7.86
CA SER A 285 2.39 16.02 -9.04
C SER A 285 2.28 14.67 -9.74
N VAL A 286 1.73 13.68 -9.03
CA VAL A 286 1.78 12.27 -9.43
C VAL A 286 0.43 11.69 -9.77
N ALA A 287 -0.66 12.34 -9.36
CA ALA A 287 -2.04 11.97 -9.66
C ALA A 287 -2.44 12.23 -11.14
N THR A 288 -1.56 11.87 -12.09
CA THR A 288 -1.77 11.94 -13.53
C THR A 288 -2.08 10.55 -14.13
N SER A 289 -3.31 10.41 -14.65
CA SER A 289 -3.71 9.51 -15.75
C SER A 289 -3.23 8.03 -15.70
N TRP A 290 -3.40 7.35 -14.57
CA TRP A 290 -3.15 5.89 -14.49
C TRP A 290 -4.29 5.05 -15.11
N SER A 291 -5.48 5.63 -15.27
CA SER A 291 -6.69 4.96 -15.78
C SER A 291 -6.40 4.09 -17.01
N TRP A 292 -5.77 4.64 -18.04
CA TRP A 292 -5.46 3.93 -19.29
C TRP A 292 -4.61 2.66 -19.14
N LYS A 293 -3.77 2.59 -18.10
CA LYS A 293 -2.88 1.45 -17.87
C LYS A 293 -3.29 0.61 -16.67
N ALA A 294 -4.37 0.96 -15.98
CA ALA A 294 -4.94 0.20 -14.88
C ALA A 294 -5.13 -1.29 -15.22
N PRO A 295 -5.67 -1.68 -16.41
CA PRO A 295 -5.85 -3.09 -16.73
C PRO A 295 -4.54 -3.88 -16.85
N SER A 296 -3.41 -3.19 -17.06
CA SER A 296 -2.08 -3.80 -17.20
C SER A 296 -1.32 -3.93 -15.88
N ILE A 297 -1.86 -3.43 -14.76
CA ILE A 297 -1.24 -3.51 -13.44
C ILE A 297 -1.63 -4.84 -12.78
N PRO A 298 -0.69 -5.78 -12.58
CA PRO A 298 -0.99 -7.03 -11.88
C PRO A 298 -1.46 -6.77 -10.46
N HIS A 299 -2.37 -7.62 -9.98
CA HIS A 299 -2.98 -7.54 -8.65
C HIS A 299 -3.79 -6.28 -8.35
N LEU A 300 -3.95 -5.34 -9.30
CA LEU A 300 -4.78 -4.15 -9.12
C LEU A 300 -6.18 -4.51 -8.61
N MET A 301 -6.79 -5.54 -9.19
CA MET A 301 -8.12 -6.02 -8.78
C MET A 301 -8.16 -6.47 -7.32
N GLY A 302 -7.08 -7.13 -6.85
CA GLY A 302 -6.95 -7.51 -5.44
C GLY A 302 -6.83 -6.28 -4.54
N ILE A 303 -6.05 -5.29 -4.96
CA ILE A 303 -5.84 -4.04 -4.21
C ILE A 303 -7.13 -3.21 -4.15
N VAL A 304 -7.79 -3.01 -5.29
CA VAL A 304 -9.09 -2.31 -5.39
C VAL A 304 -10.12 -2.95 -4.48
N ARG A 305 -10.23 -4.28 -4.46
CA ARG A 305 -11.17 -5.00 -3.58
C ARG A 305 -10.88 -4.75 -2.11
N VAL A 306 -9.60 -4.79 -1.71
CA VAL A 306 -9.22 -4.52 -0.33
C VAL A 306 -9.52 -3.06 0.02
N VAL A 307 -9.09 -2.12 -0.81
CA VAL A 307 -9.34 -0.69 -0.62
C VAL A 307 -10.84 -0.39 -0.53
N GLY A 308 -11.66 -0.93 -1.42
CA GLY A 308 -13.12 -0.77 -1.38
C GLY A 308 -13.80 -1.38 -0.16
N ARG A 309 -13.18 -2.35 0.52
CA ARG A 309 -13.62 -2.85 1.83
C ARG A 309 -13.20 -1.95 2.99
N LEU A 310 -12.06 -1.28 2.88
CA LEU A 310 -11.61 -0.32 3.91
C LEU A 310 -12.50 0.94 3.91
N LEU A 311 -13.03 1.33 2.75
CA LEU A 311 -13.82 2.55 2.55
C LEU A 311 -15.32 2.43 2.88
N GLN A 312 -15.76 1.36 3.55
CA GLN A 312 -17.19 1.09 3.74
C GLN A 312 -17.92 1.95 4.78
N ASN A 313 -17.23 2.84 5.53
CA ASN A 313 -17.79 3.44 6.75
C ASN A 313 -18.01 4.98 6.69
N GLU A 314 -18.47 5.55 5.58
CA GLU A 314 -18.81 7.00 5.48
C GLU A 314 -17.67 7.96 5.89
N GLN A 315 -16.43 7.48 5.92
CA GLN A 315 -15.28 8.33 6.21
C GLN A 315 -15.04 9.25 5.01
N GLU A 316 -14.97 10.54 5.27
CA GLU A 316 -14.61 11.58 4.29
C GLU A 316 -13.14 11.41 3.88
N THR A 317 -12.87 10.40 3.07
CA THR A 317 -11.58 10.28 2.43
C THR A 317 -11.49 11.40 1.40
N GLY A 318 -10.49 12.28 1.53
CA GLY A 318 -10.18 13.26 0.48
C GLY A 318 -9.93 12.61 -0.89
N PRO A 319 -9.72 13.39 -1.96
CA PRO A 319 -9.62 12.86 -3.33
C PRO A 319 -8.49 11.82 -3.41
N LEU A 320 -8.85 10.60 -3.81
CA LEU A 320 -8.02 9.40 -3.62
C LEU A 320 -7.10 9.08 -4.78
N TRP A 321 -7.40 9.47 -6.03
CA TRP A 321 -6.56 9.18 -7.21
C TRP A 321 -6.85 9.88 -8.54
N LEU A 322 -8.02 10.49 -8.78
CA LEU A 322 -8.34 10.95 -10.15
C LEU A 322 -7.78 12.33 -10.48
N PHE A 323 -7.45 13.16 -9.48
CA PHE A 323 -7.35 14.60 -9.70
C PHE A 323 -6.06 15.25 -9.21
N GLY A 324 -4.94 14.98 -9.88
CA GLY A 324 -3.77 15.87 -9.82
C GLY A 324 -3.92 17.11 -10.72
N ASP A 325 -4.83 17.08 -11.69
CA ASP A 325 -5.06 18.14 -12.67
C ASP A 325 -6.51 18.60 -12.58
N GLU A 326 -6.72 19.77 -11.98
CA GLU A 326 -8.02 20.41 -11.80
C GLU A 326 -8.73 20.67 -13.14
N GLU A 327 -8.00 20.98 -14.21
CA GLU A 327 -8.62 21.37 -15.49
C GLU A 327 -9.22 20.17 -16.24
N ARG A 328 -8.72 18.96 -15.99
CA ARG A 328 -9.10 17.74 -16.72
C ARG A 328 -9.83 16.70 -15.88
N LYS A 329 -10.37 17.09 -14.71
CA LYS A 329 -11.03 16.18 -13.77
C LYS A 329 -12.16 15.35 -14.41
N HIS A 330 -13.10 16.02 -15.07
CA HIS A 330 -14.25 15.36 -15.72
C HIS A 330 -13.80 14.35 -16.79
N TYR A 331 -12.82 14.73 -17.62
CA TYR A 331 -12.25 13.87 -18.64
C TYR A 331 -11.57 12.62 -18.04
N LYS A 332 -10.74 12.80 -16.99
CA LYS A 332 -10.09 11.68 -16.28
C LYS A 332 -11.10 10.77 -15.59
N MET A 333 -12.20 11.31 -15.09
CA MET A 333 -13.30 10.54 -14.49
C MET A 333 -13.98 9.65 -15.53
N VAL A 334 -14.32 10.19 -16.71
CA VAL A 334 -14.91 9.39 -17.80
C VAL A 334 -13.97 8.26 -18.23
N GLN A 335 -12.67 8.52 -18.32
CA GLN A 335 -11.68 7.49 -18.63
C GLN A 335 -11.63 6.39 -17.57
N ALA A 336 -11.66 6.78 -16.29
CA ALA A 336 -11.66 5.82 -15.20
C ALA A 336 -12.91 4.94 -15.26
N ILE A 337 -14.06 5.52 -15.61
CA ILE A 337 -15.32 4.78 -15.80
C ILE A 337 -15.20 3.77 -16.95
N GLU A 338 -14.68 4.16 -18.12
CA GLU A 338 -14.49 3.25 -19.27
C GLU A 338 -13.53 2.09 -18.92
N VAL A 339 -12.46 2.40 -18.19
CA VAL A 339 -11.50 1.42 -17.73
C VAL A 339 -12.14 0.47 -16.72
N PHE A 340 -12.90 1.00 -15.76
CA PHE A 340 -13.58 0.20 -14.75
C PHE A 340 -14.68 -0.66 -15.38
N ASP A 341 -15.35 -0.20 -16.43
CA ASP A 341 -16.29 -0.98 -17.23
C ASP A 341 -15.61 -2.22 -17.79
N SER A 342 -14.46 -2.03 -18.44
CA SER A 342 -13.65 -3.13 -18.96
C SER A 342 -13.26 -4.13 -17.86
N LEU A 343 -12.93 -3.65 -16.65
CA LEU A 343 -12.57 -4.48 -15.51
C LEU A 343 -13.76 -5.27 -14.94
N VAL A 344 -14.94 -4.65 -14.83
CA VAL A 344 -16.18 -5.33 -14.37
C VAL A 344 -16.62 -6.40 -15.38
N ILE A 345 -16.50 -6.11 -16.68
CA ILE A 345 -16.82 -7.09 -17.74
C ILE A 345 -15.89 -8.31 -17.67
N GLN A 346 -14.59 -8.08 -17.43
CA GLN A 346 -13.59 -9.14 -17.29
C GLN A 346 -13.77 -9.96 -16.00
N ASP A 347 -14.13 -9.31 -14.91
CA ASP A 347 -14.29 -9.93 -13.59
C ASP A 347 -15.64 -9.54 -12.98
N ARG A 348 -16.63 -10.42 -13.18
CA ARG A 348 -18.03 -10.19 -12.82
C ARG A 348 -18.34 -10.34 -11.32
N ARG A 349 -17.33 -10.31 -10.45
CA ARG A 349 -17.56 -10.43 -9.01
C ARG A 349 -18.24 -9.17 -8.46
N THR A 350 -19.33 -9.38 -7.72
CA THR A 350 -20.17 -8.29 -7.19
C THR A 350 -19.43 -7.41 -6.18
N ASP A 351 -18.48 -7.97 -5.42
CA ASP A 351 -17.72 -7.23 -4.41
C ASP A 351 -16.65 -6.31 -5.02
N LEU A 352 -16.07 -6.72 -6.15
CA LEU A 352 -15.21 -5.88 -6.98
C LEU A 352 -16.00 -4.74 -7.61
N HIS A 353 -17.16 -5.05 -8.21
CA HIS A 353 -18.02 -4.03 -8.80
C HIS A 353 -18.40 -2.96 -7.77
N LEU A 354 -18.83 -3.37 -6.57
CA LEU A 354 -19.10 -2.48 -5.45
C LEU A 354 -17.88 -1.63 -5.03
N ALA A 355 -16.68 -2.24 -5.00
CA ALA A 355 -15.45 -1.52 -4.67
C ALA A 355 -15.16 -0.41 -5.68
N LEU A 356 -15.21 -0.72 -6.99
CA LEU A 356 -14.98 0.25 -8.07
C LEU A 356 -16.00 1.40 -8.03
N VAL A 357 -17.28 1.08 -7.81
CA VAL A 357 -18.34 2.10 -7.66
C VAL A 357 -18.05 3.03 -6.48
N ARG A 358 -17.76 2.49 -5.29
CA ARG A 358 -17.44 3.31 -4.10
C ARG A 358 -16.26 4.24 -4.34
N LEU A 359 -15.26 3.74 -5.04
CA LEU A 359 -14.06 4.48 -5.35
C LEU A 359 -14.32 5.67 -6.28
N LEU A 360 -15.18 5.50 -7.29
CA LEU A 360 -15.64 6.63 -8.11
C LEU A 360 -16.47 7.61 -7.28
N LEU A 361 -17.31 7.11 -6.37
CA LEU A 361 -18.18 7.96 -5.56
C LEU A 361 -17.42 8.89 -4.61
N ILE A 362 -16.27 8.46 -4.08
CA ILE A 362 -15.38 9.31 -3.27
C ILE A 362 -14.87 10.51 -4.06
N GLU A 363 -14.71 10.37 -5.36
CA GLU A 363 -14.18 11.42 -6.23
C GLU A 363 -15.27 12.43 -6.64
N LEU A 364 -16.55 12.06 -6.56
CA LEU A 364 -17.65 12.91 -7.04
C LEU A 364 -17.73 14.28 -6.35
N PRO A 365 -17.65 14.41 -5.00
CA PRO A 365 -17.74 15.71 -4.34
C PRO A 365 -16.63 16.69 -4.77
N HIS A 366 -15.52 16.18 -5.31
CA HIS A 366 -14.39 16.98 -5.75
C HIS A 366 -14.48 17.47 -7.20
N LEU A 367 -15.56 17.12 -7.92
CA LEU A 367 -15.83 17.57 -9.29
C LEU A 367 -16.59 18.90 -9.37
N ASP A 368 -17.41 19.22 -8.37
CA ASP A 368 -18.41 20.30 -8.44
C ASP A 368 -17.86 21.74 -8.35
N CYS A 369 -16.58 21.93 -8.07
CA CYS A 369 -15.96 23.26 -8.01
C CYS A 369 -15.82 23.94 -9.39
N LEU A 370 -15.97 23.21 -10.49
CA LEU A 370 -15.76 23.73 -11.85
C LEU A 370 -17.09 24.02 -12.53
N ARG A 371 -17.48 25.30 -12.55
CA ARG A 371 -18.60 25.78 -13.35
C ARG A 371 -18.38 25.41 -14.82
N SER A 372 -19.18 24.44 -15.27
CA SER A 372 -19.41 24.05 -16.67
C SER A 372 -18.14 23.87 -17.50
N PRO A 373 -17.60 22.64 -17.66
CA PRO A 373 -16.81 22.37 -18.84
C PRO A 373 -17.73 22.62 -20.04
N ALA A 374 -17.29 23.42 -21.01
CA ALA A 374 -17.94 23.46 -22.30
C ALA A 374 -18.11 22.01 -22.76
N TYR A 375 -19.35 21.63 -23.10
CA TYR A 375 -19.75 20.31 -23.54
C TYR A 375 -18.73 19.78 -24.58
N GLN A 376 -17.87 18.83 -24.20
CA GLN A 376 -16.94 18.21 -25.16
C GLN A 376 -17.60 16.96 -25.71
N VAL A 377 -17.92 17.00 -27.01
CA VAL A 377 -18.58 15.92 -27.78
C VAL A 377 -17.93 14.55 -27.50
N ASP A 378 -16.62 14.54 -27.32
CA ASP A 378 -15.80 13.35 -27.07
C ASP A 378 -16.20 12.58 -25.79
N GLN A 379 -16.64 13.26 -24.72
CA GLN A 379 -17.00 12.60 -23.46
C GLN A 379 -18.30 11.80 -23.57
N VAL A 380 -19.26 12.30 -24.35
CA VAL A 380 -20.55 11.63 -24.60
C VAL A 380 -20.33 10.39 -25.46
N GLU A 381 -19.44 10.47 -26.45
CA GLU A 381 -19.05 9.33 -27.26
C GLU A 381 -18.37 8.24 -26.40
N TRP A 382 -17.50 8.62 -25.48
CA TRP A 382 -16.85 7.64 -24.59
C TRP A 382 -17.82 6.97 -23.64
N LEU A 383 -18.72 7.74 -23.01
CA LEU A 383 -19.77 7.18 -22.17
C LEU A 383 -20.72 6.26 -22.94
N SER A 384 -20.82 6.41 -24.27
CA SER A 384 -21.62 5.52 -25.10
C SER A 384 -21.02 4.10 -25.23
N ARG A 385 -19.76 3.92 -24.84
CA ARG A 385 -19.06 2.62 -24.88
C ARG A 385 -19.14 1.87 -23.54
N VAL A 386 -19.61 2.52 -22.48
CA VAL A 386 -19.75 1.93 -21.15
C VAL A 386 -20.97 1.02 -21.11
N ASN A 387 -20.76 -0.26 -20.80
CA ASN A 387 -21.82 -1.28 -20.85
C ASN A 387 -22.42 -1.58 -19.49
N ASP A 388 -21.65 -1.45 -18.41
CA ASP A 388 -22.10 -1.66 -17.05
C ASP A 388 -23.11 -0.56 -16.66
N PRO A 389 -24.35 -0.93 -16.27
CA PRO A 389 -25.37 0.02 -15.91
C PRO A 389 -24.97 0.97 -14.77
N CYS A 390 -24.32 0.49 -13.71
CA CYS A 390 -23.93 1.34 -12.57
C CYS A 390 -22.88 2.39 -12.98
N LEU A 391 -21.89 1.98 -13.75
CA LEU A 391 -20.85 2.87 -14.26
C LEU A 391 -21.39 3.87 -15.29
N ALA A 392 -22.29 3.45 -16.18
CA ALA A 392 -22.95 4.34 -17.13
C ALA A 392 -23.82 5.41 -16.43
N ILE A 393 -24.49 5.02 -15.34
CA ILE A 393 -25.25 5.92 -14.46
C ILE A 393 -24.32 6.97 -13.85
N LEU A 394 -23.20 6.55 -13.27
CA LEU A 394 -22.22 7.45 -12.67
C LEU A 394 -21.62 8.39 -13.71
N GLY A 395 -21.28 7.88 -14.90
CA GLY A 395 -20.75 8.70 -15.99
C GLY A 395 -21.73 9.76 -16.47
N THR A 396 -23.01 9.42 -16.60
CA THR A 396 -24.10 10.35 -16.91
C THR A 396 -24.16 11.48 -15.87
N TYR A 397 -24.05 11.12 -14.58
CA TYR A 397 -24.05 12.08 -13.47
C TYR A 397 -22.83 13.01 -13.52
N VAL A 398 -21.63 12.44 -13.62
CA VAL A 398 -20.34 13.15 -13.74
C VAL A 398 -20.36 14.16 -14.89
N CYS A 399 -20.78 13.73 -16.07
CA CYS A 399 -20.76 14.57 -17.27
C CYS A 399 -21.92 15.56 -17.34
N LYS A 400 -22.88 15.47 -16.41
CA LYS A 400 -24.11 16.29 -16.43
C LYS A 400 -24.83 16.22 -17.79
N ALA A 401 -24.72 15.07 -18.46
CA ALA A 401 -25.20 14.82 -19.82
C ALA A 401 -26.01 13.53 -19.85
N LEU A 402 -27.13 13.50 -20.58
CA LEU A 402 -27.83 12.24 -20.83
C LEU A 402 -26.91 11.35 -21.66
N SER A 403 -26.55 10.18 -21.12
CA SER A 403 -25.90 9.17 -21.95
C SER A 403 -26.80 8.83 -23.14
N PRO A 404 -26.26 8.77 -24.37
CA PRO A 404 -27.02 8.39 -25.55
C PRO A 404 -27.40 6.90 -25.52
N VAL A 405 -26.76 6.11 -24.64
CA VAL A 405 -27.07 4.70 -24.46
C VAL A 405 -28.29 4.56 -23.57
N LYS A 406 -29.27 3.80 -24.05
CA LYS A 406 -30.40 3.36 -23.24
C LYS A 406 -29.86 2.39 -22.18
N ILE A 407 -29.66 2.88 -20.96
CA ILE A 407 -29.27 2.06 -19.82
C ILE A 407 -30.46 1.17 -19.45
N GLU A 408 -30.43 -0.09 -19.90
CA GLU A 408 -31.44 -1.09 -19.52
C GLU A 408 -30.95 -1.84 -18.29
N VAL A 409 -31.48 -1.47 -17.12
CA VAL A 409 -31.21 -2.19 -15.86
C VAL A 409 -32.23 -3.32 -15.74
N THR A 410 -31.81 -4.55 -15.97
CA THR A 410 -32.69 -5.73 -15.81
C THR A 410 -32.93 -6.05 -14.33
N GLU A 411 -34.03 -6.73 -14.03
CA GLU A 411 -34.33 -7.20 -12.66
C GLU A 411 -33.23 -8.14 -12.12
N GLY A 412 -32.69 -9.01 -12.99
CA GLY A 412 -31.55 -9.87 -12.65
C GLY A 412 -30.32 -9.08 -12.22
N TYR A 413 -29.98 -8.02 -12.96
CA TYR A 413 -28.85 -7.14 -12.62
C TYR A 413 -29.09 -6.39 -11.30
N ILE A 414 -30.31 -5.93 -11.04
CA ILE A 414 -30.71 -5.30 -9.77
C ILE A 414 -30.46 -6.23 -8.59
N ASN A 415 -30.91 -7.47 -8.69
CA ASN A 415 -30.77 -8.46 -7.63
C ASN A 415 -29.30 -8.85 -7.40
N GLU A 416 -28.50 -8.93 -8.46
CA GLU A 416 -27.08 -9.28 -8.38
C GLU A 416 -26.22 -8.13 -7.82
N HIS A 417 -26.53 -6.88 -8.19
CA HIS A 417 -25.73 -5.70 -7.85
C HIS A 417 -26.44 -4.73 -6.89
N THR A 418 -27.36 -5.24 -6.07
CA THR A 418 -28.15 -4.44 -5.12
C THR A 418 -27.29 -3.53 -4.24
N ALA A 419 -26.15 -4.02 -3.76
CA ALA A 419 -25.25 -3.22 -2.93
C ALA A 419 -24.64 -2.04 -3.69
N ALA A 420 -24.11 -2.25 -4.90
CA ALA A 420 -23.51 -1.18 -5.70
C ALA A 420 -24.55 -0.12 -6.09
N ILE A 421 -25.74 -0.58 -6.48
CA ILE A 421 -26.88 0.29 -6.77
C ILE A 421 -27.30 1.07 -5.53
N GLY A 422 -27.35 0.44 -4.35
CA GLY A 422 -27.65 1.10 -3.09
C GLY A 422 -26.74 2.31 -2.83
N VAL A 423 -25.42 2.14 -2.98
CA VAL A 423 -24.48 3.24 -2.77
C VAL A 423 -24.65 4.36 -3.81
N ILE A 424 -24.92 4.01 -5.08
CA ILE A 424 -25.20 5.00 -6.14
C ILE A 424 -26.48 5.79 -5.82
N LYS A 425 -27.53 5.10 -5.36
CA LYS A 425 -28.79 5.70 -4.94
C LYS A 425 -28.53 6.71 -3.84
N ASP A 426 -27.81 6.31 -2.78
CA ASP A 426 -27.56 7.18 -1.64
C ASP A 426 -26.90 8.50 -2.08
N VAL A 427 -25.88 8.44 -2.94
CA VAL A 427 -25.22 9.66 -3.44
C VAL A 427 -26.13 10.50 -4.35
N LEU A 428 -26.82 9.88 -5.31
CA LEU A 428 -27.68 10.60 -6.26
C LEU A 428 -28.85 11.32 -5.58
N TYR A 429 -29.35 10.80 -4.46
CA TYR A 429 -30.52 11.36 -3.76
C TYR A 429 -30.19 12.14 -2.49
N GLN A 430 -29.02 11.94 -1.87
CA GLN A 430 -28.58 12.80 -0.77
C GLN A 430 -28.01 14.13 -1.27
N GLN A 431 -27.45 14.17 -2.49
CA GLN A 431 -26.87 15.37 -3.11
C GLN A 431 -27.82 15.99 -4.16
N LEU A 432 -29.01 16.41 -3.74
CA LEU A 432 -29.95 17.10 -4.65
C LEU A 432 -29.52 18.56 -4.86
N ASP A 433 -29.06 18.91 -6.06
CA ASP A 433 -28.84 20.30 -6.46
C ASP A 433 -29.95 20.78 -7.41
N PHE A 434 -30.63 21.87 -7.05
CA PHE A 434 -31.61 22.53 -7.94
C PHE A 434 -30.95 23.07 -9.23
N GLY A 435 -29.62 23.30 -9.19
CA GLY A 435 -28.77 23.61 -10.33
C GLY A 435 -28.68 22.50 -11.37
N ASP A 436 -28.92 21.24 -10.99
CA ASP A 436 -28.70 20.06 -11.85
C ASP A 436 -29.44 20.15 -13.20
N PRO A 437 -28.78 19.87 -14.33
CA PRO A 437 -29.43 19.93 -15.64
C PRO A 437 -30.65 19.00 -15.73
N GLU A 438 -31.60 19.33 -16.61
CA GLU A 438 -32.85 18.56 -16.79
C GLU A 438 -32.57 17.06 -17.05
N ALA A 439 -31.46 16.78 -17.74
CA ALA A 439 -30.89 15.45 -17.92
C ALA A 439 -30.80 14.62 -16.63
N ILE A 440 -30.23 15.19 -15.57
CA ILE A 440 -30.00 14.51 -14.30
C ILE A 440 -31.31 14.26 -13.57
N TRP A 441 -32.27 15.19 -13.66
CA TRP A 441 -33.59 15.00 -13.07
C TRP A 441 -34.40 13.90 -13.77
N HIS A 442 -34.38 13.86 -15.11
CA HIS A 442 -34.98 12.76 -15.87
C HIS A 442 -34.31 11.43 -15.55
N PHE A 443 -32.99 11.44 -15.39
CA PHE A 443 -32.22 10.27 -15.01
C PHE A 443 -32.62 9.74 -13.62
N ARG A 444 -32.66 10.60 -12.58
CA ARG A 444 -33.16 10.26 -11.24
C ARG A 444 -34.59 9.70 -11.30
N ALA A 445 -35.50 10.34 -12.04
CA ALA A 445 -36.87 9.87 -12.21
C ALA A 445 -36.94 8.43 -12.77
N ARG A 446 -36.17 8.14 -13.83
CA ARG A 446 -36.11 6.79 -14.42
C ARG A 446 -35.53 5.76 -13.45
N PHE A 447 -34.46 6.11 -12.74
CA PHE A 447 -33.86 5.22 -11.77
C PHE A 447 -34.82 4.90 -10.60
N CYS A 448 -35.57 5.89 -10.12
CA CYS A 448 -36.64 5.72 -9.13
C CYS A 448 -37.74 4.75 -9.59
N THR A 449 -38.14 4.79 -10.88
CA THR A 449 -39.24 3.94 -11.37
C THR A 449 -38.91 2.44 -11.40
N HIS A 450 -37.62 2.07 -11.35
CA HIS A 450 -37.20 0.67 -11.28
C HIS A 450 -37.16 0.10 -9.85
N TYR A 451 -37.27 0.95 -8.82
CA TYR A 451 -37.23 0.57 -7.40
C TYR A 451 -38.52 1.02 -6.68
N LEU A 452 -39.64 0.34 -6.93
CA LEU A 452 -40.85 0.46 -6.10
C LEU A 452 -40.58 -0.25 -4.76
N VAL A 453 -40.70 0.40 -3.59
CA VAL A 453 -41.97 0.54 -2.84
C VAL A 453 -42.09 1.87 -2.06
N GLU A 454 -41.03 2.69 -1.93
CA GLU A 454 -41.05 3.89 -1.05
C GLU A 454 -41.31 5.24 -1.76
N THR A 455 -41.62 5.24 -3.06
CA THR A 455 -41.29 6.37 -3.95
C THR A 455 -42.47 7.22 -4.41
N ILE A 456 -43.52 7.44 -3.60
CA ILE A 456 -44.52 8.48 -3.95
C ILE A 456 -43.96 9.87 -3.64
N ALA A 457 -43.32 10.05 -2.49
CA ALA A 457 -42.76 11.33 -2.07
C ALA A 457 -41.60 11.79 -2.97
N MET A 458 -40.66 10.91 -3.33
CA MET A 458 -39.55 11.26 -4.22
C MET A 458 -40.00 11.56 -5.65
N VAL A 459 -40.93 10.78 -6.22
CA VAL A 459 -41.48 11.07 -7.55
C VAL A 459 -42.19 12.42 -7.56
N LEU A 460 -42.93 12.75 -6.49
CA LEU A 460 -43.55 14.07 -6.34
C LEU A 460 -42.51 15.18 -6.20
N ILE A 461 -41.45 15.00 -5.40
CA ILE A 461 -40.37 15.99 -5.25
C ILE A 461 -39.66 16.21 -6.60
N ILE A 462 -39.30 15.14 -7.31
CA ILE A 462 -38.64 15.23 -8.62
C ILE A 462 -39.57 15.91 -9.64
N SER A 463 -40.84 15.53 -9.68
CA SER A 463 -41.83 16.14 -10.58
C SER A 463 -42.03 17.63 -10.26
N CYS A 464 -42.09 17.99 -8.98
CA CYS A 464 -42.16 19.38 -8.53
C CYS A 464 -40.89 20.17 -8.86
N CYS A 465 -39.69 19.58 -8.75
CA CYS A 465 -38.43 20.22 -9.14
C CYS A 465 -38.36 20.47 -10.65
N ILE A 466 -38.72 19.47 -11.47
CA ILE A 466 -38.78 19.60 -12.93
C ILE A 466 -39.81 20.68 -13.33
N PHE A 467 -40.99 20.65 -12.71
CA PHE A 467 -42.06 21.62 -12.97
C PHE A 467 -41.66 23.04 -12.54
N SER A 468 -41.06 23.20 -11.36
CA SER A 468 -40.55 24.48 -10.85
C SER A 468 -39.45 25.05 -11.75
N LYS A 469 -38.53 24.21 -12.25
CA LYS A 469 -37.47 24.64 -13.17
C LYS A 469 -38.04 25.08 -14.53
N ARG A 470 -39.02 24.36 -15.06
CA ARG A 470 -39.77 24.78 -16.27
C ARG A 470 -40.54 26.08 -16.06
N LEU A 471 -41.16 26.28 -14.90
CA LEU A 471 -41.81 27.54 -14.53
C LEU A 471 -40.83 28.71 -14.42
N ARG A 472 -39.65 28.50 -13.84
CA ARG A 472 -38.59 29.54 -13.79
C ARG A 472 -38.03 29.86 -15.17
N LEU A 473 -37.86 28.85 -16.05
CA LEU A 473 -37.45 29.06 -17.44
C LEU A 473 -38.53 29.78 -18.25
N LEU A 474 -39.81 29.45 -18.06
CA LEU A 474 -40.94 30.17 -18.67
C LEU A 474 -41.02 31.61 -18.16
N SER A 475 -40.80 31.84 -16.86
CA SER A 475 -40.73 33.18 -16.27
C SER A 475 -39.51 33.97 -16.76
N ALA A 476 -38.36 33.33 -16.94
CA ALA A 476 -37.15 33.94 -17.50
C ALA A 476 -37.32 34.24 -19.01
N CYS A 477 -37.96 33.36 -19.78
CA CYS A 477 -38.33 33.60 -21.17
C CYS A 477 -39.38 34.72 -21.29
N GLN A 478 -40.36 34.79 -20.39
CA GLN A 478 -41.32 35.90 -20.34
C GLN A 478 -40.65 37.23 -19.95
N LYS A 479 -39.69 37.21 -19.01
CA LYS A 479 -38.87 38.39 -18.68
C LYS A 479 -37.93 38.78 -19.84
N ALA A 480 -37.35 37.82 -20.55
CA ALA A 480 -36.51 38.06 -21.72
C ALA A 480 -37.33 38.61 -22.91
N GLN A 481 -38.56 38.11 -23.11
CA GLN A 481 -39.52 38.70 -24.05
C GLN A 481 -39.95 40.11 -23.63
N TRP A 482 -40.01 40.40 -22.32
CA TRP A 482 -40.25 41.76 -21.82
C TRP A 482 -39.07 42.71 -22.13
N TYR A 483 -37.83 42.25 -21.96
CA TYR A 483 -36.62 43.02 -22.30
C TYR A 483 -36.42 43.22 -23.81
N TRP A 484 -36.89 42.29 -24.66
CA TRP A 484 -36.87 42.46 -26.12
C TRP A 484 -38.09 43.25 -26.64
N GLY A 485 -39.19 43.31 -25.88
CA GLY A 485 -40.37 44.11 -26.18
C GLY A 485 -40.23 45.61 -25.82
N THR A 486 -39.10 46.03 -25.26
CA THR A 486 -38.79 47.46 -24.98
C THR A 486 -37.73 48.06 -25.92
N PHE A 487 -37.36 47.33 -26.98
CA PHE A 487 -36.45 47.79 -28.03
C PHE A 487 -37.04 47.54 -29.42
N ILE A 488 -38.29 47.95 -29.65
CA ILE A 488 -38.86 48.30 -30.96
C ILE A 488 -39.74 49.53 -30.76
#